data_AF-A0A7J4QF63-F1
#
_entry.id   AF-A0A7J4QF63-F1
#
_cell.length_a   1.000
_cell.length_b   1.000
_cell.length_c   1.000
_cell.angle_alpha   90.00
_cell.angle_beta   90.00
_cell.angle_gamma   90.00
#
_symmetry.space_group_name_H-M   'P 1'
#
loop_
_entity.id
_entity.type
_entity.pdbx_description
1 polymer ?
#
loop_
_entity_poly.entity_id
_entity_poly.type
_entity_poly.pdbx_seq_one_letter_code
_entity_poly.pdbx_strand_id
1 'polypeptide(L)' 'MELNRLVPLSGGFMLTSIVGFLISAVFIYGNEAIPKSKAWGFTFALFFAAMFVAALISMTYAPADLD' A
#
# COMPACT_ATOMS: atom_id res chain seq x y z
N MET A 1 1.14 -33.24 2.25
CA MET A 1 0.43 -31.95 2.07
C MET A 1 1.50 -30.89 2.00
N GLU A 2 1.63 -30.20 0.87
CA GLU A 2 2.55 -29.06 0.78
C GLU A 2 2.08 -28.02 1.80
N LEU A 3 2.93 -27.75 2.79
CA LEU A 3 2.69 -26.72 3.80
C LEU A 3 2.76 -25.37 3.05
N ASN A 4 1.61 -24.87 2.59
CA ASN A 4 1.53 -23.60 1.88
C ASN A 4 1.95 -22.50 2.86
N ARG A 5 3.24 -22.16 2.81
CA ARG A 5 3.90 -21.15 3.64
C ARG A 5 3.28 -19.79 3.30
N LEU A 6 2.21 -19.44 4.00
CA LEU A 6 1.60 -18.12 3.92
C LEU A 6 2.49 -17.15 4.72
N VAL A 7 3.58 -16.73 4.12
CA VAL A 7 4.45 -15.68 4.68
C VAL A 7 3.68 -14.35 4.57
N PRO A 8 3.56 -13.56 5.66
CA PRO A 8 2.94 -12.25 5.57
C PRO A 8 3.64 -11.41 4.49
N LEU A 9 2.87 -10.59 3.80
CA LEU A 9 3.39 -9.68 2.78
C LEU A 9 4.55 -8.87 3.38
N SER A 10 5.63 -8.71 2.60
CA SER A 10 6.87 -8.12 3.13
C SER A 10 6.65 -6.71 3.68
N GLY A 11 7.43 -6.33 4.69
CA GLY A 11 7.39 -4.95 5.22
C GLY A 11 7.65 -3.89 4.14
N GLY A 12 8.40 -4.23 3.09
CA GLY A 12 8.61 -3.36 1.93
C GLY A 12 7.32 -3.07 1.14
N PHE A 13 6.40 -4.03 1.06
CA PHE A 13 5.10 -3.82 0.43
C PHE A 13 4.24 -2.83 1.23
N MET A 14 4.19 -3.00 2.56
CA MET A 14 3.51 -2.06 3.44
C MET A 14 4.12 -0.65 3.34
N LEU A 15 5.45 -0.54 3.39
CA LEU A 15 6.13 0.76 3.26
C LEU A 15 5.83 1.42 1.91
N THR A 16 5.84 0.65 0.83
CA THR A 16 5.49 1.14 -0.52
C THR A 16 4.07 1.69 -0.55
N SER A 17 3.11 1.00 0.08
CA SER A 17 1.72 1.47 0.13
C SER A 17 1.57 2.78 0.92
N ILE A 18 2.30 2.96 2.02
CA ILE A 18 2.29 4.19 2.81
C ILE A 18 2.90 5.34 2.02
N VAL A 19 4.09 5.15 1.45
CA VAL A 19 4.78 6.19 0.67
C VAL A 19 3.96 6.57 -0.56
N GLY A 20 3.40 5.59 -1.27
CA GLY A 20 2.53 5.84 -2.42
C GLY A 20 1.27 6.62 -2.06
N PHE A 21 0.66 6.31 -0.91
CA PHE A 21 -0.48 7.08 -0.41
C PHE A 21 -0.10 8.54 -0.11
N LEU A 22 1.08 8.80 0.48
CA LEU A 22 1.58 10.16 0.69
C LEU A 22 1.87 10.90 -0.63
N ILE A 23 2.42 10.21 -1.63
CA ILE A 23 2.62 10.76 -2.98
C ILE A 23 1.28 11.16 -3.61
N SER A 24 0.22 10.36 -3.39
CA SER A 24 -1.11 10.72 -3.90
C SER A 24 -1.62 12.04 -3.34
N ALA A 25 -1.39 12.32 -2.05
CA ALA A 25 -1.76 13.59 -1.42
C ALA A 25 -1.01 14.76 -2.04
N VAL A 26 0.27 14.57 -2.40
CA VAL A 26 1.08 15.56 -3.10
C VAL A 26 0.52 15.84 -4.50
N PHE A 27 -0.03 14.86 -5.21
CA PHE A 27 -0.68 15.09 -6.51
C PHE A 27 -2.03 15.84 -6.40
N ILE A 28 -2.73 15.70 -5.28
CA ILE A 28 -4.00 16.40 -5.01
C ILE A 28 -3.76 17.84 -4.53
N TYR A 29 -2.83 18.03 -3.59
CA TYR A 29 -2.56 19.28 -2.88
C TYR A 29 -1.22 19.94 -3.24
N GLY A 30 -0.56 19.49 -4.31
CA GLY A 30 0.74 19.98 -4.76
C GLY A 30 0.78 21.50 -4.91
N ASN A 31 1.95 22.11 -4.85
CA ASN A 31 2.13 23.56 -5.00
C ASN A 31 2.71 23.89 -6.39
N GLU A 32 3.21 25.10 -6.58
CA GLU A 32 3.76 25.54 -7.88
C GLU A 32 4.94 24.68 -8.36
N ALA A 33 5.65 23.99 -7.45
CA ALA A 33 6.75 23.09 -7.79
C ALA A 33 6.28 21.70 -8.24
N ILE A 34 5.00 21.32 -8.00
CA ILE A 34 4.48 19.98 -8.29
C ILE A 34 3.15 20.09 -9.03
N PRO A 35 3.05 19.61 -10.28
CA PRO A 35 1.84 19.75 -11.08
C PRO A 35 0.65 19.06 -10.39
N LYS A 36 -0.36 19.85 -10.04
CA LYS A 36 -1.62 19.36 -9.48
C LYS A 36 -2.36 18.55 -10.54
N SER A 37 -2.67 17.29 -10.24
CA SER A 37 -3.56 16.50 -11.08
C SER A 37 -4.50 15.68 -10.20
N LYS A 38 -5.74 16.16 -10.12
CA LYS A 38 -6.79 15.49 -9.31
C LYS A 38 -7.08 14.08 -9.79
N ALA A 39 -7.02 13.84 -11.11
CA ALA A 39 -7.24 12.52 -11.69
C ALA A 39 -6.16 11.53 -11.24
N TRP A 40 -4.88 11.87 -11.44
CA TRP A 40 -3.77 11.01 -11.02
C TRP A 40 -3.68 10.87 -9.50
N GLY A 41 -3.92 11.95 -8.75
CA GLY A 41 -3.97 11.92 -7.30
C GLY A 41 -5.03 10.95 -6.77
N PHE A 42 -6.25 10.99 -7.32
CA PHE A 42 -7.31 10.05 -6.96
C PHE A 42 -6.96 8.60 -7.34
N THR A 43 -6.44 8.38 -8.55
CA THR A 43 -6.02 7.04 -9.01
C THR A 43 -4.95 6.44 -8.10
N PHE A 44 -3.92 7.22 -7.75
CA PHE A 44 -2.87 6.77 -6.84
C PHE A 44 -3.41 6.54 -5.43
N ALA A 45 -4.27 7.43 -4.92
CA ALA A 45 -4.88 7.26 -3.61
C ALA A 45 -5.66 5.94 -3.54
N LEU A 46 -6.49 5.65 -4.55
CA LEU A 46 -7.26 4.41 -4.62
C LEU A 46 -6.34 3.19 -4.71
N PHE A 47 -5.33 3.22 -5.57
CA PHE A 47 -4.40 2.12 -5.77
C PHE A 47 -3.61 1.79 -4.50
N PHE A 48 -3.00 2.80 -3.87
CA PHE A 48 -2.19 2.60 -2.68
C PHE A 48 -3.02 2.33 -1.43
N ALA A 49 -4.25 2.86 -1.33
CA ALA A 49 -5.17 2.47 -0.28
C ALA A 49 -5.57 0.98 -0.40
N ALA A 50 -5.85 0.49 -1.61
CA ALA A 50 -6.13 -0.92 -1.83
C ALA A 50 -4.92 -1.81 -1.48
N MET A 51 -3.71 -1.40 -1.87
CA MET A 51 -2.48 -2.08 -1.44
C MET A 51 -2.33 -2.09 0.08
N PHE A 52 -2.58 -0.96 0.75
CA PHE A 52 -2.48 -0.87 2.21
C PHE A 52 -3.47 -1.82 2.90
N VAL A 53 -4.72 -1.86 2.44
CA VAL A 53 -5.73 -2.81 2.94
C VAL A 53 -5.29 -4.26 2.70
N ALA A 54 -4.75 -4.58 1.52
CA ALA A 54 -4.22 -5.91 1.24
C ALA A 54 -3.05 -6.28 2.17
N ALA A 55 -2.17 -5.32 2.49
CA ALA A 55 -1.08 -5.52 3.43
C ALA A 55 -1.60 -5.80 4.85
N LEU A 56 -2.60 -5.03 5.32
CA LEU A 56 -3.24 -5.24 6.63
C LEU A 56 -3.91 -6.61 6.73
N ILE A 57 -4.67 -7.00 5.70
CA ILE A 57 -5.31 -8.33 5.64
C ILE A 57 -4.24 -9.41 5.69
N SER A 58 -3.17 -9.30 4.89
CA SER A 58 -2.10 -10.28 4.89
C SER A 58 -1.42 -10.41 6.24
N MET A 59 -1.16 -9.31 6.94
CA MET A 59 -0.54 -9.35 8.27
C MET A 59 -1.47 -9.87 9.37
N THR A 60 -2.79 -9.73 9.20
CA THR A 60 -3.79 -10.15 10.19
C THR A 60 -4.17 -11.62 10.05
N TYR A 61 -4.24 -12.13 8.82
CA TYR A 61 -4.69 -13.50 8.52
C TYR A 61 -3.57 -14.44 8.09
N ALA A 62 -2.32 -13.97 7.94
CA ALA A 62 -1.20 -14.88 7.74
C ALA A 62 -1.03 -15.75 9.01
N PRO A 63 -1.02 -17.08 8.87
CA PRO A 63 -0.76 -17.97 10.00
C PRO A 63 0.59 -17.60 10.61
N ALA A 64 0.58 -17.32 11.92
CA ALA A 64 1.77 -16.99 12.69
C ALA A 64 2.66 -18.21 12.99
N ASP A 65 2.27 -19.39 12.51
CA ASP A 65 2.89 -20.66 12.89
C ASP A 65 4.26 -20.85 12.23
N LEU A 66 5.29 -20.33 12.91
CA LEU A 66 6.68 -20.73 12.82
C LEU A 66 7.18 -21.12 14.22
N ASP A 67 6.55 -22.14 14.81
CA ASP A 67 7.15 -22.95 15.89
C ASP A 67 7.21 -24.42 15.44
#